data_AF-A0A6S4QEB7-F1
#
_entry.id   AF-A0A6S4QEB7-F1
#
_cell.length_a   1.000
_cell.length_b   1.000
_cell.length_c   1.000
_cell.angle_alpha   90.00
_cell.angle_beta   90.00
_cell.angle_gamma   90.00
#
_symmetry.space_group_name_H-M   'P 1'
#
loop_
_entity.id
_entity.type
_entity.pdbx_description
1 polymer ?
#
loop_
_entity_poly.entity_id
_entity_poly.type
_entity_poly.pdbx_seq_one_letter_code
_entity_poly.pdbx_strand_id
1 'polypeptide(L)'
;MFAITFLQPAYLYGLIIVLPMILLYVFTIKRRSSALKFSLFLMTGIPKGHRVYVRHLPFILRLVACVLLIIIIAQPVKSGGLHDLEKTGINIVLALDISTSMKEADLNPNRLTVAKAKAEQFIAKRTNDRIGLVVFGSEALLQCPLTLDHQALTAFVRDINFLQEISSQTAIGNAIAMGVIALNRGDRNPYNRNPDSRTSSKTWELPSRVEDIAALTAGVAAISKQSPINATTQNATTQKKRGSKVIVLITDGRNTSTELDPITAAQIARAFGIKIYTIGIGEPAKNFYPYSNNTPQELQENFYAQSLIDETTLKELATLTSGKYFNVQDSQALELTFKEIDNLEKTTFNEKKYLVQNTRYLSFAYIVFIVFSLELVLANLYVRKRPS
;
A
#
# COMPACT_ATOMS: atom_id res chain seq x y z
N MET A 1 -7.87 -7.83 26.94
CA MET A 1 -7.30 -7.31 28.20
C MET A 1 -6.34 -6.18 27.82
N PHE A 2 -6.55 -4.94 28.30
CA PHE A 2 -5.72 -3.80 27.87
C PHE A 2 -4.35 -3.83 28.55
N ALA A 3 -3.28 -4.02 27.78
CA ALA A 3 -1.93 -3.87 28.29
C ALA A 3 -1.56 -2.37 28.38
N ILE A 4 -1.18 -1.91 29.57
CA ILE A 4 -0.57 -0.59 29.75
C ILE A 4 0.92 -0.76 29.50
N THR A 5 1.47 -0.05 28.51
CA THR A 5 2.89 -0.07 28.16
C THR A 5 3.46 1.32 28.40
N PHE A 6 4.60 1.40 29.09
CA PHE A 6 5.29 2.66 29.31
C PHE A 6 6.21 2.97 28.13
N LEU A 7 6.15 4.20 27.61
CA LEU A 7 7.03 4.60 26.49
C LEU A 7 8.49 4.73 26.94
N GLN A 8 8.71 5.09 28.21
CA GLN A 8 10.03 5.28 28.80
C GLN A 8 10.08 4.62 30.19
N PRO A 9 10.16 3.28 30.29
CA PRO A 9 10.10 2.55 31.56
C PRO A 9 11.26 2.89 32.51
N ALA A 10 12.37 3.44 32.00
CA ALA A 10 13.51 3.86 32.81
C ALA A 10 13.17 4.90 33.89
N TYR A 11 12.17 5.77 33.66
CA TYR A 11 11.76 6.75 34.68
C TYR A 11 11.07 6.11 35.90
N LEU A 12 10.59 4.87 35.79
CA LEU A 12 9.99 4.14 36.89
C LEU A 12 11.01 3.81 38.01
N TYR A 13 12.31 3.74 37.69
CA TYR A 13 13.38 3.67 38.69
C TYR A 13 13.43 4.89 39.62
N GLY A 14 12.85 6.03 39.22
CA GLY A 14 12.69 7.21 40.07
C GLY A 14 11.89 6.94 41.36
N LEU A 15 11.10 5.86 41.42
CA LEU A 15 10.39 5.44 42.63
C LEU A 15 11.35 5.10 43.79
N ILE A 16 12.60 4.72 43.50
CA ILE A 16 13.66 4.50 44.50
C ILE A 16 13.92 5.77 45.33
N ILE A 17 13.75 6.97 44.76
CA ILE A 17 13.96 8.27 45.43
C ILE A 17 12.89 8.54 46.51
N VAL A 18 11.73 7.87 46.44
CA VAL A 18 10.68 7.99 47.47
C VAL A 18 11.12 7.36 48.80
N LEU A 19 11.94 6.29 48.75
CA LEU A 19 12.41 5.58 49.94
C LEU A 19 13.28 6.44 50.89
N PRO A 20 14.34 7.15 50.44
CA PRO A 20 15.10 8.05 51.31
C PRO A 20 14.26 9.24 51.78
N MET A 21 13.23 9.68 51.04
CA MET A 21 12.32 10.73 51.52
C MET A 21 11.50 10.26 52.73
N ILE A 22 11.02 9.01 52.73
CA ILE A 22 10.36 8.39 53.90
C ILE A 22 11.36 8.26 55.06
N LEU A 23 12.58 7.80 54.79
CA LEU A 23 13.61 7.61 55.82
C LEU A 23 13.97 8.94 56.49
N LEU A 24 14.21 10.00 55.72
CA LEU A 24 14.47 11.35 56.23
C LEU A 24 13.29 11.91 57.03
N TYR A 25 12.04 11.63 56.64
CA TYR A 25 10.87 12.05 57.39
C TYR A 25 10.78 11.34 58.76
N VAL A 26 10.95 10.02 58.80
CA VAL A 26 11.00 9.26 60.06
C VAL A 26 12.18 9.72 60.93
N PHE A 27 13.33 10.00 60.33
CA PHE A 27 14.53 10.47 61.02
C PHE A 27 14.36 11.88 61.59
N THR A 28 13.73 12.80 60.85
CA THR A 28 13.43 14.16 61.35
C THR A 28 12.32 14.19 62.40
N ILE A 29 11.39 13.23 62.40
CA ILE A 29 10.47 13.02 63.53
C ILE A 29 11.23 12.47 64.75
N LYS A 30 12.06 11.44 64.59
CA LYS A 30 12.84 10.84 65.70
C LYS A 30 13.89 11.78 66.28
N ARG A 31 14.49 12.68 65.47
CA ARG A 31 15.43 13.71 65.94
C ARG A 31 14.74 14.92 66.57
N ARG A 32 13.42 15.08 66.45
CA ARG A 32 12.63 16.03 67.25
C ARG A 32 12.33 15.45 68.64
N SER A 33 13.38 15.00 69.31
CA SER A 33 13.36 14.82 70.76
C SER A 33 13.25 16.20 71.40
N SER A 34 12.24 16.39 72.24
CA SER A 34 11.94 17.66 72.89
C SER A 34 13.16 18.22 73.64
N ALA A 35 13.56 19.46 73.32
CA ALA A 35 14.55 20.19 74.12
C ALA A 35 14.05 20.46 75.56
N LEU A 36 12.73 20.41 75.78
CA LEU A 36 12.10 20.44 77.08
C LEU A 36 11.86 19.01 77.59
N LYS A 37 12.75 18.54 78.48
CA LYS A 37 12.50 17.40 79.37
C LYS A 37 11.58 17.87 80.51
N PHE A 38 10.29 18.03 80.24
CA PHE A 38 9.32 18.28 81.30
C PHE A 38 9.04 16.99 82.08
N SER A 39 8.99 17.07 83.42
CA SER A 39 8.74 15.91 84.29
C SER A 39 7.35 15.35 84.03
N LEU A 40 7.28 14.17 83.39
CA LEU A 40 6.03 13.58 82.89
C LEU A 40 5.67 12.31 83.68
N PHE A 41 5.30 12.46 84.95
CA PHE A 41 4.72 11.38 85.75
C PHE A 41 3.17 11.42 85.80
N LEU A 42 2.53 12.53 85.39
CA LEU A 42 1.11 12.80 85.68
C LEU A 42 0.19 13.03 84.47
N MET A 43 0.55 12.58 83.26
CA MET A 43 -0.24 12.85 82.03
C MET A 43 -0.46 11.63 81.10
N THR A 44 -0.52 10.42 81.67
CA THR A 44 -1.03 9.23 80.97
C THR A 44 -2.56 9.22 80.96
N GLY A 45 -3.19 9.91 80.00
CA GLY A 45 -4.65 9.90 79.88
C GLY A 45 -5.29 10.92 78.93
N ILE A 46 -4.52 11.85 78.36
CA ILE A 46 -5.09 12.84 77.43
C ILE A 46 -5.47 12.15 76.10
N PRO A 47 -6.73 12.21 75.66
CA PRO A 47 -7.12 11.65 74.37
C PRO A 47 -6.37 12.37 73.25
N LYS A 48 -5.77 11.60 72.33
CA LYS A 48 -5.01 12.13 71.18
C LYS A 48 -5.97 12.86 70.23
N GLY A 49 -6.15 14.16 70.44
CA GLY A 49 -7.02 14.98 69.60
C GLY A 49 -6.65 14.86 68.11
N HIS A 50 -7.65 14.90 67.23
CA HIS A 50 -7.51 14.62 65.79
C HIS A 50 -6.31 15.32 65.11
N ARG A 51 -5.93 16.52 65.58
CA ARG A 51 -4.74 17.27 65.11
C ARG A 51 -3.43 16.47 65.13
N VAL A 52 -3.27 15.48 66.02
CA VAL A 52 -2.09 14.60 66.06
C VAL A 52 -1.98 13.74 64.80
N TYR A 53 -3.12 13.23 64.31
CA TYR A 53 -3.19 12.42 63.09
C TYR A 53 -3.04 13.29 61.83
N VAL A 54 -3.72 14.45 61.77
CA VAL A 54 -3.65 15.37 60.61
C VAL A 54 -2.23 15.92 60.39
N ARG A 55 -1.37 15.95 61.41
CA ARG A 55 0.05 16.35 61.29
C ARG A 55 0.83 15.56 60.22
N HIS A 56 0.45 14.32 59.96
CA HIS A 56 1.11 13.45 58.98
C HIS A 56 0.51 13.57 57.57
N LEU A 57 -0.66 14.18 57.43
CA LEU A 57 -1.41 14.28 56.17
C LEU A 57 -0.65 15.00 55.03
N PRO A 58 0.02 16.16 55.24
CA PRO A 58 0.76 16.83 54.17
C PRO A 58 1.92 15.99 53.62
N PHE A 59 2.60 15.24 54.50
CA PHE A 59 3.70 14.36 54.07
C PHE A 59 3.19 13.18 53.23
N ILE A 60 2.04 12.60 53.60
CA ILE A 60 1.40 11.52 52.83
C ILE A 60 0.95 12.06 51.46
N LEU A 61 0.33 13.24 51.39
CA LEU A 61 -0.02 13.87 50.12
C LEU A 61 1.19 14.13 49.23
N ARG A 62 2.30 14.61 49.80
CA ARG A 62 3.56 14.82 49.07
C ARG A 62 4.10 13.53 48.46
N LEU A 63 4.07 12.44 49.21
CA LEU A 63 4.48 11.11 48.74
C LEU A 63 3.61 10.64 47.56
N VAL A 64 2.29 10.76 47.68
CA VAL A 64 1.34 10.42 46.61
C VAL A 64 1.56 11.29 45.36
N ALA A 65 1.78 12.60 45.54
CA ALA A 65 2.08 13.51 44.43
C ALA A 65 3.36 13.11 43.68
N CYS A 66 4.45 12.79 44.40
CA CYS A 66 5.70 12.32 43.81
C CYS A 66 5.51 11.01 43.02
N VAL A 67 4.79 10.04 43.56
CA VAL A 67 4.53 8.75 42.87
C VAL A 67 3.71 8.96 41.59
N LEU A 68 2.65 9.76 41.65
CA LEU A 68 1.84 10.08 40.47
C LEU A 68 2.63 10.84 39.41
N LEU A 69 3.50 11.78 39.82
CA LEU A 69 4.37 12.53 38.91
C LEU A 69 5.36 11.61 38.18
N ILE A 70 5.98 10.65 38.89
CA ILE A 70 6.86 9.64 38.27
C ILE A 70 6.09 8.80 37.24
N ILE A 71 4.86 8.40 37.55
CA ILE A 71 4.00 7.63 36.62
C ILE A 71 3.67 8.44 35.37
N ILE A 72 3.43 9.76 35.47
CA ILE A 72 3.19 10.63 34.31
C ILE A 72 4.44 10.76 33.45
N ILE A 73 5.62 10.95 34.06
CA ILE A 73 6.90 11.05 33.32
C ILE A 73 7.23 9.72 32.61
N ALA A 74 6.86 8.57 33.18
CA ALA A 74 6.99 7.28 32.50
C ALA A 74 6.05 7.10 31.28
N GLN A 75 5.13 8.05 31.04
CA GLN A 75 4.19 8.12 29.91
C GLN A 75 3.42 6.82 29.67
N PRO A 76 2.33 6.56 30.42
CA PRO A 76 1.54 5.35 30.25
C PRO A 76 0.76 5.42 28.94
N VAL A 77 1.13 4.57 27.99
CA VAL A 77 0.43 4.38 26.71
C VAL A 77 -0.54 3.21 26.87
N LYS A 78 -1.78 3.39 26.43
CA LYS A 78 -2.67 2.25 26.20
C LYS A 78 -2.19 1.54 24.94
N SER A 79 -1.66 0.33 25.08
CA SER A 79 -1.37 -0.49 23.91
C SER A 79 -2.70 -0.90 23.28
N GLY A 80 -3.04 -0.26 22.15
CA GLY A 80 -4.13 -0.70 21.30
C GLY A 80 -3.78 -2.07 20.73
N GLY A 81 -4.66 -3.05 20.90
CA GLY A 81 -4.46 -4.37 20.31
C GLY A 81 -4.31 -4.25 18.78
N LEU A 82 -3.42 -5.07 18.22
CA LEU A 82 -3.15 -5.17 16.79
C LEU A 82 -4.46 -5.15 16.00
N HIS A 83 -4.80 -3.99 15.43
CA HIS A 83 -5.77 -3.98 14.35
C HIS A 83 -5.00 -4.29 13.09
N ASP A 84 -5.12 -5.56 12.72
CA ASP A 84 -4.78 -6.03 11.41
C ASP A 84 -5.70 -5.33 10.44
N LEU A 85 -5.13 -4.31 9.86
CA LEU A 85 -5.43 -4.03 8.51
C LEU A 85 -4.11 -4.42 7.72
N GLU A 86 -4.03 -4.67 6.40
CA GLU A 86 -2.84 -4.96 5.55
C GLU A 86 -3.08 -4.34 4.14
N LYS A 87 -2.24 -3.37 3.69
CA LYS A 87 -2.53 -2.49 2.53
C LYS A 87 -2.13 -3.13 1.21
N THR A 88 -3.08 -3.83 0.59
CA THR A 88 -2.86 -4.54 -0.67
C THR A 88 -2.87 -3.57 -1.86
N GLY A 89 -1.68 -3.27 -2.36
CA GLY A 89 -1.51 -2.73 -3.71
C GLY A 89 -1.51 -3.85 -4.76
N ILE A 90 -1.90 -3.51 -5.98
CA ILE A 90 -1.87 -4.42 -7.14
C ILE A 90 -0.62 -4.20 -7.99
N ASN A 91 -0.26 -5.18 -8.82
CA ASN A 91 0.80 -5.05 -9.82
C ASN A 91 0.17 -4.82 -11.20
N ILE A 92 0.42 -3.67 -11.80
CA ILE A 92 -0.12 -3.27 -13.10
C ILE A 92 1.02 -3.13 -14.10
N VAL A 93 0.84 -3.62 -15.32
CA VAL A 93 1.64 -3.18 -16.47
C VAL A 93 0.73 -2.44 -17.43
N LEU A 94 1.09 -1.19 -17.72
CA LEU A 94 0.51 -0.44 -18.83
C LEU A 94 1.27 -0.84 -20.10
N ALA A 95 0.59 -1.46 -21.05
CA ALA A 95 1.12 -1.75 -22.38
C ALA A 95 0.50 -0.74 -23.35
N LEU A 96 1.32 0.20 -23.84
CA LEU A 96 0.90 1.30 -24.70
C LEU A 96 1.42 1.13 -26.12
N ASP A 97 0.49 1.10 -27.06
CA ASP A 97 0.78 1.10 -28.50
C ASP A 97 1.36 2.46 -28.94
N ILE A 98 2.46 2.41 -29.69
CA ILE A 98 3.16 3.58 -30.25
C ILE A 98 3.33 3.49 -31.78
N SER A 99 2.59 2.56 -32.41
CA SER A 99 2.57 2.35 -33.86
C SER A 99 2.07 3.58 -34.65
N THR A 100 2.18 3.53 -35.97
CA THR A 100 1.84 4.66 -36.85
C THR A 100 0.37 5.08 -36.80
N SER A 101 -0.56 4.16 -36.55
CA SER A 101 -2.00 4.46 -36.42
C SER A 101 -2.33 5.19 -35.12
N MET A 102 -1.48 5.09 -34.08
CA MET A 102 -1.62 5.90 -32.86
C MET A 102 -1.23 7.38 -33.06
N LYS A 103 -0.78 7.76 -34.26
CA LYS A 103 -0.63 9.17 -34.72
C LYS A 103 -1.93 9.77 -35.25
N GLU A 104 -2.98 8.96 -35.48
CA GLU A 104 -4.27 9.45 -35.99
C GLU A 104 -4.90 10.47 -35.03
N ALA A 105 -5.56 11.48 -35.61
CA ALA A 105 -6.10 12.66 -34.95
C ALA A 105 -7.62 12.62 -34.77
N ASP A 106 -8.22 11.42 -34.81
CA ASP A 106 -9.62 11.16 -34.45
C ASP A 106 -9.91 11.53 -32.98
N LEU A 107 -8.91 11.35 -32.11
CA LEU A 107 -8.85 11.89 -30.76
C LEU A 107 -7.89 13.09 -30.72
N ASN A 108 -8.44 14.30 -30.60
CA ASN A 108 -7.65 15.53 -30.53
C ASN A 108 -6.70 15.56 -29.31
N PRO A 109 -5.37 15.75 -29.47
CA PRO A 109 -4.65 16.01 -30.73
C PRO A 109 -4.22 14.75 -31.50
N ASN A 110 -3.89 13.64 -30.81
CA ASN A 110 -3.80 12.31 -31.41
C ASN A 110 -4.04 11.22 -30.34
N ARG A 111 -4.33 9.99 -30.79
CA ARG A 111 -4.58 8.81 -29.94
C ARG A 111 -3.50 8.63 -28.86
N LEU A 112 -2.21 8.64 -29.24
CA LEU A 112 -1.11 8.44 -28.29
C LEU A 112 -1.05 9.53 -27.22
N THR A 113 -1.27 10.80 -27.57
CA THR A 113 -1.18 11.93 -26.63
C THR A 113 -2.32 11.88 -25.62
N VAL A 114 -3.54 11.54 -26.06
CA VAL A 114 -4.69 11.35 -25.17
C VAL A 114 -4.48 10.12 -24.28
N ALA A 115 -3.97 9.01 -24.83
CA ALA A 115 -3.62 7.81 -24.05
C ALA A 115 -2.56 8.10 -22.98
N LYS A 116 -1.48 8.82 -23.33
CA LYS A 116 -0.44 9.28 -22.37
C LYS A 116 -1.04 10.15 -21.27
N ALA A 117 -1.82 11.17 -21.61
CA ALA A 117 -2.44 12.07 -20.63
C ALA A 117 -3.37 11.32 -19.66
N LYS A 118 -4.15 10.35 -20.14
CA LYS A 118 -5.00 9.51 -19.29
C LYS A 118 -4.21 8.47 -18.49
N ALA A 119 -3.11 7.94 -19.02
CA ALA A 119 -2.18 7.09 -18.28
C ALA A 119 -1.50 7.86 -17.12
N GLU A 120 -1.01 9.09 -17.35
CA GLU A 120 -0.49 9.97 -16.28
C GLU A 120 -1.55 10.20 -15.19
N GLN A 121 -2.81 10.46 -15.56
CA GLN A 121 -3.92 10.60 -14.60
C GLN A 121 -4.24 9.29 -13.86
N PHE A 122 -4.12 8.13 -14.50
CA PHE A 122 -4.36 6.80 -13.90
C PHE A 122 -3.26 6.41 -12.91
N ILE A 123 -2.00 6.79 -13.20
CA ILE A 123 -0.84 6.63 -12.33
C ILE A 123 -0.95 7.57 -11.12
N ALA A 124 -1.19 8.87 -11.34
CA ALA A 124 -1.22 9.88 -10.28
C ALA A 124 -2.35 9.67 -9.24
N LYS A 125 -3.43 8.97 -9.61
CA LYS A 125 -4.53 8.61 -8.68
C LYS A 125 -4.15 7.46 -7.71
N ARG A 126 -2.99 6.81 -7.88
CA ARG A 126 -2.52 5.66 -7.08
C ARG A 126 -1.39 6.05 -6.13
N THR A 127 -1.24 5.25 -5.05
CA THR A 127 -0.19 5.45 -4.04
C THR A 127 0.46 4.16 -3.52
N ASN A 128 -0.18 3.00 -3.71
CA ASN A 128 0.30 1.71 -3.19
C ASN A 128 0.51 0.65 -4.27
N ASP A 129 0.09 0.93 -5.51
CA ASP A 129 0.15 -0.02 -6.62
C ASP A 129 1.52 0.05 -7.29
N ARG A 130 2.07 -1.10 -7.67
CA ARG A 130 3.29 -1.11 -8.49
C ARG A 130 2.89 -1.07 -9.94
N ILE A 131 3.39 -0.08 -10.69
CA ILE A 131 3.04 0.10 -12.10
C ILE A 131 4.33 0.01 -12.92
N GLY A 132 4.29 -0.76 -14.00
CA GLY A 132 5.33 -0.82 -15.04
C GLY A 132 4.79 -0.34 -16.38
N LEU A 133 5.70 -0.01 -17.30
CA LEU A 133 5.39 0.51 -18.63
C LEU A 133 6.08 -0.36 -19.69
N VAL A 134 5.27 -0.96 -20.56
CA VAL A 134 5.68 -1.55 -21.83
C VAL A 134 5.19 -0.65 -22.95
N VAL A 135 6.05 -0.36 -23.93
CA VAL A 135 5.64 0.29 -25.19
C VAL A 135 5.84 -0.69 -26.33
N PHE A 136 4.99 -0.64 -27.35
CA PHE A 136 5.10 -1.55 -28.48
C PHE A 136 4.65 -0.96 -29.82
N GLY A 137 5.28 -1.46 -30.88
CA GLY A 137 4.99 -1.22 -32.29
C GLY A 137 5.44 -2.45 -33.06
N SER A 138 6.43 -2.30 -33.94
CA SER A 138 7.19 -3.40 -34.56
C SER A 138 7.67 -4.42 -33.53
N GLU A 139 8.29 -3.93 -32.46
CA GLU A 139 8.76 -4.69 -31.31
C GLU A 139 8.06 -4.25 -30.02
N ALA A 140 8.22 -5.01 -28.93
CA ALA A 140 7.73 -4.66 -27.60
C ALA A 140 8.87 -4.50 -26.59
N LEU A 141 8.94 -3.33 -25.95
CA LEU A 141 10.03 -2.96 -25.03
C LEU A 141 9.49 -2.57 -23.65
N LEU A 142 10.11 -3.12 -22.60
CA LEU A 142 9.89 -2.70 -21.22
C LEU A 142 10.64 -1.39 -20.95
N GLN A 143 9.93 -0.26 -20.96
CA GLN A 143 10.51 1.06 -20.68
C GLN A 143 10.65 1.35 -19.19
N CYS A 144 9.69 0.89 -18.38
CA CYS A 144 9.77 1.03 -16.92
C CYS A 144 9.42 -0.30 -16.23
N PRO A 145 10.31 -0.89 -15.41
CA PRO A 145 9.95 -2.04 -14.58
C PRO A 145 8.91 -1.63 -13.51
N LEU A 146 8.25 -2.62 -12.91
CA LEU A 146 7.29 -2.40 -11.82
C LEU A 146 7.87 -1.53 -10.70
N THR A 147 7.36 -0.32 -10.53
CA THR A 147 7.81 0.65 -9.53
C THR A 147 6.67 1.23 -8.71
N LEU A 148 6.97 1.63 -7.47
CA LEU A 148 6.12 2.51 -6.64
C LEU A 148 6.42 3.99 -6.90
N ASP A 149 7.52 4.31 -7.58
CA ASP A 149 7.88 5.67 -7.96
C ASP A 149 7.03 6.12 -9.15
N HIS A 150 5.83 6.61 -8.84
CA HIS A 150 4.91 7.19 -9.79
C HIS A 150 5.46 8.47 -10.45
N GLN A 151 6.40 9.18 -9.83
CA GLN A 151 6.99 10.39 -10.41
C GLN A 151 7.98 10.01 -11.53
N ALA A 152 8.87 9.06 -11.28
CA ALA A 152 9.76 8.51 -12.31
C ALA A 152 8.96 7.85 -13.44
N LEU A 153 7.95 7.04 -13.12
CA LEU A 153 7.08 6.43 -14.14
C LEU A 153 6.37 7.46 -15.02
N THR A 154 5.86 8.55 -14.42
CA THR A 154 5.22 9.65 -15.15
C THR A 154 6.19 10.34 -16.11
N ALA A 155 7.47 10.49 -15.72
CA ALA A 155 8.50 10.99 -16.63
C ALA A 155 8.71 10.04 -17.82
N PHE A 156 8.85 8.73 -17.58
CA PHE A 156 8.94 7.74 -18.67
C PHE A 156 7.74 7.77 -19.62
N VAL A 157 6.51 7.91 -19.11
CA VAL A 157 5.30 8.06 -19.94
C VAL A 157 5.36 9.34 -20.79
N ARG A 158 5.80 10.45 -20.21
CA ARG A 158 5.94 11.73 -20.91
C ARG A 158 6.98 11.70 -22.01
N ASP A 159 8.08 10.98 -21.80
CA ASP A 159 9.20 10.87 -22.75
C ASP A 159 8.95 9.87 -23.89
N ILE A 160 7.83 9.12 -23.87
CA ILE A 160 7.41 8.27 -25.00
C ILE A 160 7.20 9.16 -26.24
N ASN A 161 8.12 9.07 -27.18
CA ASN A 161 7.97 9.65 -28.51
C ASN A 161 7.63 8.55 -29.51
N PHE A 162 6.99 8.92 -30.63
CA PHE A 162 6.86 8.00 -31.74
C PHE A 162 8.24 7.60 -32.25
N LEU A 163 8.51 6.30 -32.36
CA LEU A 163 9.73 5.82 -33.00
C LEU A 163 9.75 6.30 -34.47
N GLN A 164 10.95 6.64 -34.95
CA GLN A 164 11.19 7.00 -36.35
C GLN A 164 11.29 5.79 -37.29
N GLU A 165 10.97 4.58 -36.79
CA GLU A 165 10.95 3.38 -37.62
C GLU A 165 9.80 3.41 -38.64
N ILE A 166 10.12 2.86 -39.81
CA ILE A 166 9.30 2.90 -41.04
C ILE A 166 8.23 1.78 -41.03
N SER A 167 8.24 0.92 -40.01
CA SER A 167 7.35 -0.22 -39.86
C SER A 167 5.97 0.15 -39.30
N SER A 168 4.93 -0.03 -40.11
CA SER A 168 3.51 -0.01 -39.71
C SER A 168 3.07 -1.30 -38.99
N GLN A 169 4.01 -1.99 -38.34
CA GLN A 169 3.75 -3.26 -37.64
C GLN A 169 3.39 -3.03 -36.18
N THR A 170 2.59 -3.94 -35.64
CA THR A 170 2.10 -3.94 -34.25
C THR A 170 2.16 -5.36 -33.70
N ALA A 171 3.00 -5.57 -32.68
CA ALA A 171 3.27 -6.85 -32.05
C ALA A 171 2.57 -7.00 -30.68
N ILE A 172 1.24 -7.21 -30.73
CA ILE A 172 0.40 -7.30 -29.52
C ILE A 172 0.78 -8.52 -28.68
N GLY A 173 1.09 -9.66 -29.29
CA GLY A 173 1.55 -10.85 -28.57
C GLY A 173 2.84 -10.61 -27.78
N ASN A 174 3.83 -9.96 -28.40
CA ASN A 174 5.09 -9.59 -27.76
C ASN A 174 4.87 -8.62 -26.58
N ALA A 175 3.95 -7.66 -26.73
CA ALA A 175 3.61 -6.71 -25.67
C ALA A 175 3.01 -7.41 -24.43
N ILE A 176 2.09 -8.36 -24.66
CA ILE A 176 1.52 -9.19 -23.59
C ILE A 176 2.62 -10.04 -22.95
N ALA A 177 3.49 -10.68 -23.74
CA ALA A 177 4.62 -11.47 -23.22
C ALA A 177 5.57 -10.65 -22.35
N MET A 178 5.95 -9.44 -22.77
CA MET A 178 6.75 -8.51 -21.94
C MET A 178 6.03 -8.10 -20.67
N GLY A 179 4.72 -7.88 -20.72
CA GLY A 179 3.89 -7.64 -19.53
C GLY A 179 3.93 -8.81 -18.55
N VAL A 180 3.81 -10.05 -19.02
CA VAL A 180 3.95 -11.27 -18.20
C VAL A 180 5.35 -11.37 -17.58
N ILE A 181 6.41 -11.13 -18.36
CA ILE A 181 7.80 -11.15 -17.89
C ILE A 181 8.00 -10.12 -16.77
N ALA A 182 7.54 -8.87 -16.98
CA ALA A 182 7.64 -7.80 -16.00
C ALA A 182 6.85 -8.10 -14.71
N LEU A 183 5.59 -8.54 -14.83
CA LEU A 183 4.73 -8.91 -13.70
C LEU A 183 5.25 -10.10 -12.90
N ASN A 184 5.88 -11.08 -13.56
CA ASN A 184 6.47 -12.23 -12.87
C ASN A 184 7.80 -11.89 -12.19
N ARG A 185 8.63 -11.02 -12.79
CA ARG A 185 9.89 -10.56 -12.18
C ARG A 185 9.64 -9.70 -10.94
N GLY A 186 8.73 -8.73 -10.98
CA GLY A 186 8.43 -7.86 -9.84
C GLY A 186 7.66 -8.51 -8.68
N ASP A 187 7.14 -9.73 -8.86
CA ASP A 187 6.53 -10.54 -7.79
C ASP A 187 7.58 -11.24 -6.90
N ARG A 188 8.83 -11.35 -7.35
CA ARG A 188 9.93 -11.96 -6.58
C ARG A 188 10.36 -11.03 -5.43
N ASN A 189 9.76 -11.18 -4.25
CA ASN A 189 10.20 -10.48 -3.04
C ASN A 189 11.65 -10.87 -2.66
N PRO A 190 12.64 -9.96 -2.74
CA PRO A 190 14.04 -10.30 -2.48
C PRO A 190 14.31 -10.70 -1.01
N TYR A 191 13.47 -10.26 -0.07
CA TYR A 191 13.57 -10.60 1.36
C TYR A 191 12.96 -11.95 1.74
N ASN A 192 12.17 -12.58 0.86
CA ASN A 192 11.61 -13.92 1.10
C ASN A 192 12.39 -15.01 0.34
N ARG A 193 13.71 -14.84 0.26
CA ARG A 193 14.63 -15.87 -0.25
C ARG A 193 15.08 -16.69 0.95
N ASN A 194 14.55 -17.89 1.13
CA ASN A 194 15.04 -18.80 2.17
C ASN A 194 16.48 -19.20 1.80
N PRO A 195 17.51 -18.83 2.57
CA PRO A 195 18.91 -19.11 2.21
C PRO A 195 19.22 -20.61 2.20
N ASP A 196 18.44 -21.41 2.94
CA ASP A 196 18.73 -22.83 3.16
C ASP A 196 18.07 -23.77 2.13
N SER A 197 17.29 -23.23 1.17
CA SER A 197 16.72 -24.06 0.10
C SER A 197 17.79 -24.44 -0.94
N ARG A 198 18.64 -25.42 -0.61
CA ARG A 198 19.51 -26.13 -1.56
C ARG A 198 18.70 -26.84 -2.65
N THR A 199 17.46 -27.18 -2.36
CA THR A 199 16.39 -27.33 -3.36
C THR A 199 15.88 -25.94 -3.77
N SER A 200 16.72 -25.17 -4.47
CA SER A 200 16.21 -24.14 -5.36
C SER A 200 15.36 -24.90 -6.37
N SER A 201 14.03 -24.76 -6.26
CA SER A 201 13.13 -25.33 -7.26
C SER A 201 13.60 -24.82 -8.62
N LYS A 202 13.70 -25.74 -9.60
CA LYS A 202 13.90 -25.42 -11.02
C LYS A 202 12.68 -24.65 -11.52
N THR A 203 12.58 -23.41 -11.04
CA THR A 203 11.49 -22.48 -11.26
C THR A 203 11.85 -21.84 -12.57
N TRP A 204 11.09 -22.20 -13.61
CA TRP A 204 11.31 -21.69 -14.95
C TRP A 204 11.60 -20.18 -14.93
N GLU A 205 12.79 -19.79 -15.37
CA GLU A 205 13.19 -18.39 -15.42
C GLU A 205 12.72 -17.80 -16.75
N LEU A 206 11.78 -16.86 -16.70
CA LEU A 206 11.33 -16.17 -17.90
C LEU A 206 12.49 -15.35 -18.50
N PRO A 207 12.74 -15.47 -19.82
CA PRO A 207 13.85 -14.80 -20.50
C PRO A 207 13.79 -13.28 -20.39
N SER A 208 14.91 -12.63 -20.69
CA SER A 208 15.06 -11.17 -20.61
C SER A 208 14.52 -10.40 -21.80
N ARG A 209 14.30 -11.08 -22.92
CA ARG A 209 13.81 -10.53 -24.20
C ARG A 209 12.73 -11.46 -24.74
N VAL A 210 11.85 -10.96 -25.63
CA VAL A 210 10.79 -11.81 -26.23
C VAL A 210 11.38 -12.82 -27.21
N GLU A 211 12.45 -12.45 -27.91
CA GLU A 211 13.20 -13.23 -28.92
C GLU A 211 13.45 -14.70 -28.54
N ASP A 212 13.57 -15.01 -27.24
CA ASP A 212 13.59 -16.37 -26.69
C ASP A 212 12.19 -17.04 -26.70
N ILE A 213 11.41 -16.92 -27.78
CA ILE A 213 10.02 -17.42 -27.88
C ILE A 213 9.94 -18.93 -27.64
N ALA A 214 10.95 -19.68 -28.11
CA ALA A 214 11.07 -21.11 -27.83
C ALA A 214 11.18 -21.41 -26.32
N ALA A 215 11.90 -20.56 -25.58
CA ALA A 215 11.98 -20.65 -24.12
C ALA A 215 10.64 -20.26 -23.49
N LEU A 216 10.04 -19.15 -23.88
CA LEU A 216 8.72 -18.70 -23.39
C LEU A 216 7.67 -19.82 -23.53
N THR A 217 7.62 -20.45 -24.71
CA THR A 217 6.71 -21.55 -25.05
C THR A 217 7.05 -22.84 -24.29
N ALA A 218 8.33 -23.19 -24.13
CA ALA A 218 8.76 -24.34 -23.33
C ALA A 218 8.42 -24.18 -21.84
N GLY A 219 8.59 -22.98 -21.29
CA GLY A 219 8.18 -22.64 -19.93
C GLY A 219 6.68 -22.77 -19.72
N VAL A 220 5.88 -22.35 -20.71
CA VAL A 220 4.41 -22.48 -20.68
C VAL A 220 3.98 -23.93 -20.79
N ALA A 221 4.63 -24.74 -21.62
CA ALA A 221 4.41 -26.19 -21.66
C ALA A 221 4.82 -26.90 -20.36
N ALA A 222 5.82 -26.39 -19.64
CA ALA A 222 6.17 -26.88 -18.31
C ALA A 222 5.13 -26.48 -17.24
N ILE A 223 4.60 -25.25 -17.32
CA ILE A 223 3.57 -24.73 -16.41
C ILE A 223 2.20 -25.38 -16.67
N SER A 224 1.82 -25.65 -17.93
CA SER A 224 0.54 -26.33 -18.24
C SER A 224 0.57 -27.82 -17.84
N LYS A 225 1.73 -28.48 -17.92
CA LYS A 225 1.97 -29.80 -17.29
C LYS A 225 1.89 -29.75 -15.76
N GLN A 226 2.21 -28.60 -15.16
CA GLN A 226 1.94 -28.27 -13.74
C GLN A 226 0.53 -27.67 -13.56
N SER A 227 -0.47 -28.24 -14.23
CA SER A 227 -1.86 -27.80 -14.16
C SER A 227 -2.33 -27.70 -12.68
N PRO A 228 -2.88 -26.54 -12.25
CA PRO A 228 -3.29 -26.32 -10.85
C PRO A 228 -4.56 -27.09 -10.45
N ILE A 229 -5.07 -27.97 -11.32
CA ILE A 229 -6.36 -28.67 -11.21
C ILE A 229 -6.35 -29.67 -10.03
N ASN A 230 -5.17 -30.13 -9.59
CA ASN A 230 -5.01 -31.06 -8.46
C ASN A 230 -4.52 -30.38 -7.15
N ALA A 231 -4.47 -29.04 -7.08
CA ALA A 231 -4.02 -28.32 -5.88
C ALA A 231 -5.06 -28.24 -4.74
N THR A 232 -6.22 -28.89 -4.91
CA THR A 232 -7.27 -28.98 -3.90
C THR A 232 -6.83 -29.88 -2.75
N THR A 233 -6.87 -29.35 -1.51
CA THR A 233 -7.02 -30.05 -0.19
C THR A 233 -5.91 -29.88 0.86
N GLN A 234 -4.65 -29.52 0.55
CA GLN A 234 -3.57 -29.55 1.57
C GLN A 234 -2.82 -28.22 1.88
N ASN A 235 -2.80 -27.22 1.00
CA ASN A 235 -1.96 -26.00 1.17
C ASN A 235 -2.74 -24.68 1.36
N ALA A 236 -4.03 -24.75 1.70
CA ALA A 236 -4.92 -23.57 1.71
C ALA A 236 -4.69 -22.57 2.86
N THR A 237 -3.94 -22.92 3.90
CA THR A 237 -3.79 -22.11 5.13
C THR A 237 -2.58 -21.17 5.14
N THR A 238 -1.67 -21.22 4.15
CA THR A 238 -0.45 -20.39 4.14
C THR A 238 -0.14 -19.75 2.79
N GLN A 239 -1.07 -19.74 1.82
CA GLN A 239 -0.91 -18.90 0.63
C GLN A 239 -1.22 -17.44 0.97
N LYS A 240 -0.17 -16.70 1.33
CA LYS A 240 -0.16 -15.24 1.39
C LYS A 240 -0.83 -14.70 0.12
N LYS A 241 -1.95 -14.00 0.29
CA LYS A 241 -2.84 -13.51 -0.77
C LYS A 241 -2.01 -12.81 -1.85
N ARG A 242 -1.82 -13.45 -3.01
CA ARG A 242 -1.09 -12.84 -4.14
C ARG A 242 -1.88 -11.61 -4.58
N GLY A 243 -1.23 -10.45 -4.58
CA GLY A 243 -1.86 -9.22 -5.09
C GLY A 243 -2.24 -9.39 -6.55
N SER A 244 -3.35 -8.78 -6.98
CA SER A 244 -3.82 -8.88 -8.37
C SER A 244 -2.69 -8.48 -9.34
N LYS A 245 -2.57 -9.24 -10.42
CA LYS A 245 -1.65 -8.94 -11.53
C LYS A 245 -2.47 -8.62 -12.76
N VAL A 246 -2.20 -7.45 -13.34
CA VAL A 246 -3.05 -6.86 -14.37
C VAL A 246 -2.18 -6.29 -15.48
N ILE A 247 -2.53 -6.59 -16.73
CA ILE A 247 -2.04 -5.87 -17.90
C ILE A 247 -3.19 -4.99 -18.39
N VAL A 248 -2.93 -3.71 -18.61
CA VAL A 248 -3.85 -2.80 -19.33
C VAL A 248 -3.22 -2.53 -20.69
N LEU A 249 -3.78 -3.15 -21.73
CA LEU A 249 -3.36 -3.01 -23.11
C LEU A 249 -4.16 -1.89 -23.77
N ILE A 250 -3.47 -0.93 -24.39
CA ILE A 250 -4.05 0.22 -25.08
C ILE A 250 -3.55 0.21 -26.51
N THR A 251 -4.44 0.07 -27.50
CA THR A 251 -4.09 -0.16 -28.93
C THR A 251 -5.27 0.17 -29.83
N ASP A 252 -5.04 0.31 -31.14
CA ASP A 252 -6.08 0.27 -32.17
C ASP A 252 -6.50 -1.18 -32.54
N GLY A 253 -5.84 -2.18 -31.97
CA GLY A 253 -6.22 -3.60 -32.01
C GLY A 253 -5.63 -4.44 -33.13
N ARG A 254 -4.99 -3.84 -34.14
CA ARG A 254 -4.52 -4.59 -35.32
C ARG A 254 -3.18 -5.27 -35.06
N ASN A 255 -3.17 -6.54 -34.65
CA ASN A 255 -1.93 -7.31 -34.64
C ASN A 255 -1.47 -7.62 -36.08
N THR A 256 -0.28 -7.15 -36.45
CA THR A 256 0.31 -7.35 -37.79
C THR A 256 1.69 -8.02 -37.74
N SER A 257 2.26 -8.21 -36.55
CA SER A 257 3.45 -9.07 -36.36
C SER A 257 3.07 -10.56 -36.37
N THR A 258 3.95 -11.37 -36.94
CA THR A 258 3.83 -12.84 -37.03
C THR A 258 4.66 -13.58 -35.98
N GLU A 259 5.39 -12.86 -35.11
CA GLU A 259 6.38 -13.47 -34.19
C GLU A 259 5.73 -14.26 -33.04
N LEU A 260 4.73 -13.66 -32.38
CA LEU A 260 3.92 -14.29 -31.34
C LEU A 260 2.44 -13.93 -31.50
N ASP A 261 1.61 -14.96 -31.63
CA ASP A 261 0.15 -14.82 -31.67
C ASP A 261 -0.40 -14.21 -30.36
N PRO A 262 -1.26 -13.16 -30.42
CA PRO A 262 -1.87 -12.57 -29.24
C PRO A 262 -2.67 -13.55 -28.38
N ILE A 263 -3.43 -14.47 -28.99
CA ILE A 263 -4.28 -15.41 -28.24
C ILE A 263 -3.39 -16.35 -27.42
N THR A 264 -2.32 -16.88 -28.03
CA THR A 264 -1.27 -17.64 -27.36
C THR A 264 -0.67 -16.86 -26.21
N ALA A 265 -0.27 -15.60 -26.41
CA ALA A 265 0.25 -14.75 -25.33
C ALA A 265 -0.76 -14.52 -24.17
N ALA A 266 -2.06 -14.44 -24.46
CA ALA A 266 -3.09 -14.37 -23.43
C ALA A 266 -3.31 -15.71 -22.70
N GLN A 267 -3.15 -16.87 -23.35
CA GLN A 267 -3.10 -18.16 -22.65
C GLN A 267 -1.94 -18.22 -21.65
N ILE A 268 -0.78 -17.68 -22.02
CA ILE A 268 0.38 -17.53 -21.13
C ILE A 268 0.02 -16.64 -19.93
N ALA A 269 -0.54 -15.46 -20.16
CA ALA A 269 -0.96 -14.55 -19.08
C ALA A 269 -1.96 -15.21 -18.12
N ARG A 270 -2.97 -15.92 -18.65
CA ARG A 270 -3.94 -16.68 -17.86
C ARG A 270 -3.26 -17.72 -16.96
N ALA A 271 -2.27 -18.47 -17.47
CA ALA A 271 -1.54 -19.48 -16.70
C ALA A 271 -0.77 -18.88 -15.50
N PHE A 272 -0.32 -17.63 -15.60
CA PHE A 272 0.30 -16.89 -14.49
C PHE A 272 -0.70 -16.17 -13.56
N GLY A 273 -2.01 -16.31 -13.80
CA GLY A 273 -3.05 -15.63 -13.04
C GLY A 273 -3.10 -14.11 -13.31
N ILE A 274 -2.74 -13.70 -14.51
CA ILE A 274 -2.71 -12.29 -14.95
C ILE A 274 -3.96 -12.01 -15.77
N LYS A 275 -4.71 -10.96 -15.40
CA LYS A 275 -5.84 -10.46 -16.19
C LYS A 275 -5.37 -9.45 -17.23
N ILE A 276 -5.99 -9.44 -18.41
CA ILE A 276 -5.74 -8.42 -19.44
C ILE A 276 -7.01 -7.58 -19.63
N TYR A 277 -6.93 -6.28 -19.35
CA TYR A 277 -7.93 -5.31 -19.79
C TYR A 277 -7.47 -4.72 -21.13
N THR A 278 -8.34 -4.76 -22.12
CA THR A 278 -8.04 -4.28 -23.48
C THR A 278 -8.84 -3.02 -23.77
N ILE A 279 -8.15 -1.95 -24.15
CA ILE A 279 -8.73 -0.66 -24.51
C ILE A 279 -8.45 -0.44 -26.00
N GLY A 280 -9.47 -0.64 -26.82
CA GLY A 280 -9.47 -0.30 -28.25
C GLY A 280 -9.74 1.19 -28.43
N ILE A 281 -8.89 1.89 -29.18
CA ILE A 281 -9.02 3.33 -29.44
C ILE A 281 -9.32 3.60 -30.91
N GLY A 282 -10.42 4.31 -31.18
CA GLY A 282 -10.86 4.73 -32.53
C GLY A 282 -12.30 4.30 -32.86
N GLU A 283 -12.71 4.40 -34.13
CA GLU A 283 -14.01 3.88 -34.55
C GLU A 283 -13.97 2.35 -34.80
N PRO A 284 -14.93 1.57 -34.27
CA PRO A 284 -15.06 0.15 -34.60
C PRO A 284 -15.46 -0.01 -36.05
N ALA A 285 -15.19 -1.20 -36.62
CA ALA A 285 -15.56 -1.51 -37.98
C ALA A 285 -17.08 -1.40 -38.18
N LYS A 286 -17.52 -0.39 -38.93
CA LYS A 286 -18.91 -0.30 -39.40
C LYS A 286 -19.13 -1.42 -40.41
N ASN A 287 -20.17 -2.23 -40.21
CA ASN A 287 -20.68 -3.11 -41.25
C ASN A 287 -21.04 -2.26 -42.46
N PHE A 288 -20.21 -2.30 -43.49
CA PHE A 288 -20.40 -1.52 -44.70
C PHE A 288 -21.59 -2.08 -45.48
N TYR A 289 -22.72 -1.37 -45.43
CA TYR A 289 -23.85 -1.62 -46.33
C TYR A 289 -23.55 -0.93 -47.66
N PRO A 290 -23.34 -1.66 -48.77
CA PRO A 290 -23.12 -1.05 -50.07
C PRO A 290 -24.39 -0.31 -50.52
N TYR A 291 -24.32 1.02 -50.55
CA TYR A 291 -25.26 1.80 -51.34
C TYR A 291 -25.06 1.50 -52.83
N SER A 292 -26.17 1.37 -53.55
CA SER A 292 -26.25 0.86 -54.94
C SER A 292 -25.49 1.67 -56.00
N ASN A 293 -24.82 2.74 -55.61
CA ASN A 293 -24.36 3.83 -56.47
C ASN A 293 -22.88 4.19 -56.28
N ASN A 294 -22.13 3.45 -55.45
CA ASN A 294 -20.67 3.53 -55.41
C ASN A 294 -20.09 2.68 -56.55
N THR A 295 -19.07 3.17 -57.26
CA THR A 295 -18.37 2.34 -58.25
C THR A 295 -17.61 1.19 -57.59
N PRO A 296 -17.38 0.06 -58.28
CA PRO A 296 -16.56 -1.05 -57.75
C PRO A 296 -15.18 -0.60 -57.26
N GLN A 297 -14.62 0.45 -57.87
CA GLN A 297 -13.32 1.00 -57.54
C GLN A 297 -13.36 1.89 -56.28
N GLU A 298 -14.38 2.73 -56.09
CA GLU A 298 -14.59 3.44 -54.82
C GLU A 298 -14.92 2.50 -53.66
N LEU A 299 -15.63 1.39 -53.94
CA LEU A 299 -15.87 0.33 -52.96
C LEU A 299 -14.55 -0.33 -52.54
N GLN A 300 -13.68 -0.65 -53.50
CA GLN A 300 -12.33 -1.16 -53.27
C GLN A 300 -11.53 -0.17 -52.40
N GLU A 301 -11.39 1.09 -52.83
CA GLU A 301 -10.56 2.10 -52.19
C GLU A 301 -11.03 2.43 -50.76
N ASN A 302 -12.34 2.60 -50.53
CA ASN A 302 -12.86 2.86 -49.18
C ASN A 302 -12.72 1.66 -48.23
N PHE A 303 -12.70 0.42 -48.74
CA PHE A 303 -12.52 -0.79 -47.93
C PHE A 303 -11.06 -0.98 -47.49
N TYR A 304 -10.09 -0.53 -48.30
CA TYR A 304 -8.66 -0.53 -47.93
C TYR A 304 -8.22 0.72 -47.15
N ALA A 305 -8.94 1.84 -47.26
CA ALA A 305 -8.57 3.11 -46.64
C ALA A 305 -8.97 3.26 -45.15
N GLN A 306 -9.80 2.38 -44.59
CA GLN A 306 -10.25 2.50 -43.20
C GLN A 306 -9.33 1.75 -42.22
N SER A 307 -8.84 2.48 -41.22
CA SER A 307 -8.05 1.99 -40.08
C SER A 307 -8.97 1.30 -39.07
N LEU A 308 -9.49 0.12 -39.44
CA LEU A 308 -10.55 -0.60 -38.71
C LEU A 308 -9.97 -1.36 -37.50
N ILE A 309 -10.56 -1.15 -36.31
CA ILE A 309 -10.18 -1.85 -35.07
C ILE A 309 -10.55 -3.34 -35.15
N ASP A 310 -9.60 -4.24 -34.86
CA ASP A 310 -9.87 -5.66 -34.60
C ASP A 310 -10.43 -5.85 -33.18
N GLU A 311 -11.70 -5.46 -33.02
CA GLU A 311 -12.45 -5.58 -31.78
C GLU A 311 -12.68 -7.07 -31.39
N THR A 312 -12.67 -7.98 -32.36
CA THR A 312 -12.81 -9.43 -32.15
C THR A 312 -11.64 -9.99 -31.34
N THR A 313 -10.41 -9.78 -31.78
CA THR A 313 -9.21 -10.25 -31.07
C THR A 313 -9.12 -9.60 -29.68
N LEU A 314 -9.34 -8.29 -29.56
CA LEU A 314 -9.26 -7.60 -28.26
C LEU A 314 -10.29 -8.11 -27.23
N LYS A 315 -11.51 -8.47 -27.66
CA LYS A 315 -12.53 -9.09 -26.80
C LYS A 315 -12.13 -10.49 -26.35
N GLU A 316 -11.53 -11.28 -27.24
CA GLU A 316 -11.08 -12.63 -26.91
C GLU A 316 -9.95 -12.61 -25.87
N LEU A 317 -8.93 -11.77 -26.05
CA LEU A 317 -7.82 -11.58 -25.10
C LEU A 317 -8.31 -11.26 -23.68
N ALA A 318 -9.25 -10.33 -23.56
CA ALA A 318 -9.84 -9.95 -22.28
C ALA A 318 -10.68 -11.08 -21.66
N THR A 319 -11.54 -11.71 -22.46
CA THR A 319 -12.43 -12.80 -21.98
C THR A 319 -11.61 -14.00 -21.52
N LEU A 320 -10.60 -14.40 -22.28
CA LEU A 320 -9.72 -15.54 -22.00
C LEU A 320 -8.98 -15.38 -20.66
N THR A 321 -8.66 -14.14 -20.28
CA THR A 321 -7.88 -13.81 -19.07
C THR A 321 -8.74 -13.30 -17.91
N SER A 322 -10.07 -13.33 -18.03
CA SER A 322 -11.01 -12.79 -17.03
C SER A 322 -10.84 -11.28 -16.75
N GLY A 323 -10.40 -10.52 -17.76
CA GLY A 323 -10.47 -9.06 -17.80
C GLY A 323 -11.72 -8.57 -18.53
N LYS A 324 -11.67 -7.34 -19.06
CA LYS A 324 -12.76 -6.70 -19.80
C LYS A 324 -12.22 -5.89 -20.97
N TYR A 325 -12.94 -5.94 -22.10
CA TYR A 325 -12.71 -5.08 -23.26
C TYR A 325 -13.49 -3.77 -23.16
N PHE A 326 -12.88 -2.69 -23.62
CA PHE A 326 -13.46 -1.36 -23.71
C PHE A 326 -13.18 -0.76 -25.09
N ASN A 327 -14.20 -0.18 -25.71
CA ASN A 327 -14.06 0.62 -26.93
C ASN A 327 -14.13 2.11 -26.55
N VAL A 328 -13.20 2.91 -27.07
CA VAL A 328 -12.98 4.30 -26.71
C VAL A 328 -12.90 5.16 -27.97
N GLN A 329 -13.94 5.97 -28.17
CA GLN A 329 -14.03 6.98 -29.24
C GLN A 329 -13.72 8.40 -28.74
N ASP A 330 -13.70 8.62 -27.42
CA ASP A 330 -13.52 9.92 -26.79
C ASP A 330 -12.63 9.85 -25.53
N SER A 331 -11.94 10.95 -25.26
CA SER A 331 -11.17 11.22 -24.05
C SER A 331 -11.92 10.99 -22.73
N GLN A 332 -13.21 11.30 -22.62
CA GLN A 332 -14.01 11.05 -21.41
C GLN A 332 -14.34 9.57 -21.27
N ALA A 333 -14.70 8.89 -22.37
CA ALA A 333 -14.87 7.43 -22.39
C ALA A 333 -13.59 6.70 -21.95
N LEU A 334 -12.41 7.20 -22.31
CA LEU A 334 -11.12 6.67 -21.85
C LEU A 334 -10.95 6.83 -20.32
N GLU A 335 -11.30 8.01 -19.78
CA GLU A 335 -11.23 8.25 -18.33
C GLU A 335 -12.23 7.41 -17.54
N LEU A 336 -13.46 7.23 -18.05
CA LEU A 336 -14.46 6.35 -17.46
C LEU A 336 -13.99 4.89 -17.47
N THR A 337 -13.36 4.44 -18.55
CA THR A 337 -12.74 3.11 -18.66
C THR A 337 -11.67 2.90 -17.59
N PHE A 338 -10.73 3.84 -17.45
CA PHE A 338 -9.70 3.78 -16.42
C PHE A 338 -10.27 3.79 -14.99
N LYS A 339 -11.39 4.51 -14.76
CA LYS A 339 -12.13 4.52 -13.49
C LYS A 339 -12.89 3.21 -13.24
N GLU A 340 -13.36 2.53 -14.28
CA GLU A 340 -13.97 1.21 -14.15
C GLU A 340 -12.93 0.15 -13.78
N ILE A 341 -11.78 0.11 -14.48
CA ILE A 341 -10.64 -0.76 -14.15
C ILE A 341 -10.19 -0.56 -12.70
N ASP A 342 -10.12 0.69 -12.23
CA ASP A 342 -9.83 1.04 -10.85
C ASP A 342 -10.84 0.46 -9.84
N ASN A 343 -12.13 0.40 -10.19
CA ASN A 343 -13.14 -0.23 -9.33
C ASN A 343 -13.12 -1.75 -9.38
N LEU A 344 -12.79 -2.35 -10.52
CA LEU A 344 -12.69 -3.81 -10.70
C LEU A 344 -11.48 -4.41 -9.97
N GLU A 345 -10.42 -3.64 -9.77
CA GLU A 345 -9.16 -4.10 -9.14
C GLU A 345 -8.87 -3.50 -7.77
N LYS A 346 -9.84 -2.78 -7.17
CA LYS A 346 -9.80 -2.40 -5.75
C LYS A 346 -9.88 -3.63 -4.86
N THR A 347 -8.72 -4.22 -4.59
CA THR A 347 -8.59 -5.24 -3.54
C THR A 347 -8.99 -4.62 -2.21
N THR A 348 -9.83 -5.34 -1.46
CA THR A 348 -10.41 -4.84 -0.19
C THR A 348 -9.30 -4.49 0.79
N PHE A 349 -9.22 -3.20 1.12
CA PHE A 349 -8.24 -2.70 2.07
C PHE A 349 -8.30 -3.46 3.38
N ASN A 350 -7.10 -3.72 3.81
CA ASN A 350 -6.74 -3.60 5.19
C ASN A 350 -5.50 -2.56 5.10
N GLU A 351 -4.83 -2.05 6.17
CA GLU A 351 -3.47 -1.41 6.33
C GLU A 351 -2.86 -1.57 7.77
N LYS A 352 -1.70 -2.25 8.03
CA LYS A 352 -1.19 -2.47 9.44
C LYS A 352 -0.58 -1.19 10.00
N LYS A 353 -1.42 -0.22 10.35
CA LYS A 353 -0.98 1.06 10.90
C LYS A 353 -0.92 0.98 12.42
N TYR A 354 0.30 1.03 12.95
CA TYR A 354 0.54 1.31 14.36
C TYR A 354 0.06 2.73 14.68
N LEU A 355 -1.24 2.89 14.89
CA LEU A 355 -1.79 4.10 15.48
C LEU A 355 -1.41 4.10 16.96
N VAL A 356 -0.25 4.69 17.26
CA VAL A 356 0.08 5.15 18.61
C VAL A 356 -0.99 6.18 18.98
N GLN A 357 -2.04 5.72 19.66
CA GLN A 357 -3.15 6.60 20.03
C GLN A 357 -2.61 7.68 20.97
N ASN A 358 -2.83 8.94 20.57
CA ASN A 358 -2.37 10.11 21.27
C ASN A 358 -2.77 10.04 22.76
N THR A 359 -1.78 10.07 23.65
CA THR A 359 -1.97 9.77 25.06
C THR A 359 -2.78 10.87 25.75
N ARG A 360 -3.76 10.48 26.56
CA ARG A 360 -4.49 11.43 27.46
C ARG A 360 -3.63 11.85 28.67
N TYR A 361 -2.34 12.16 28.46
CA TYR A 361 -1.42 12.54 29.54
C TYR A 361 -1.87 13.84 30.24
N LEU A 362 -2.46 14.77 29.48
CA LEU A 362 -3.05 16.02 29.98
C LEU A 362 -4.04 15.78 31.13
N SER A 363 -4.93 14.79 31.03
CA SER A 363 -5.91 14.48 32.08
C SER A 363 -5.25 14.05 33.38
N PHE A 364 -4.14 13.32 33.33
CA PHE A 364 -3.38 12.93 34.52
C PHE A 364 -2.55 14.09 35.09
N ALA A 365 -2.01 14.96 34.23
CA ALA A 365 -1.26 16.15 34.66
C ALA A 365 -2.10 17.09 35.53
N TYR A 366 -3.37 17.31 35.18
CA TYR A 366 -4.30 18.10 36.00
C TYR A 366 -4.52 17.50 37.40
N ILE A 367 -4.61 16.16 37.51
CA ILE A 367 -4.78 15.48 38.81
C ILE A 367 -3.56 15.72 39.70
N VAL A 368 -2.34 15.59 39.16
CA VAL A 368 -1.11 15.84 39.93
C VAL A 368 -0.99 17.30 40.34
N PHE A 369 -1.33 18.24 39.46
CA PHE A 369 -1.35 19.67 39.78
C PHE A 369 -2.28 19.97 40.97
N ILE A 370 -3.52 19.45 40.96
CA ILE A 370 -4.50 19.64 42.05
C ILE A 370 -3.98 19.07 43.37
N VAL A 371 -3.41 17.85 43.37
CA VAL A 371 -2.86 17.23 44.60
C VAL A 371 -1.65 18.02 45.14
N PHE A 372 -0.79 18.53 44.26
CA PHE A 372 0.36 19.34 44.64
C PHE A 372 -0.05 20.71 45.21
N SER A 373 -1.01 21.40 44.58
CA SER A 373 -1.57 22.66 45.13
C SER A 373 -2.23 22.45 46.49
N LEU A 374 -2.96 21.34 46.67
CA LEU A 374 -3.60 20.99 47.95
C LEU A 374 -2.56 20.72 49.05
N GLU A 375 -1.46 20.03 48.73
CA GLU A 375 -0.34 19.80 49.65
C GLU A 375 0.27 21.13 50.12
N LEU A 376 0.55 22.04 49.18
CA LEU A 376 1.16 23.33 49.47
C LEU A 376 0.26 24.22 50.34
N VAL A 377 -1.05 24.24 50.07
CA VAL A 377 -2.04 24.95 50.89
C VAL A 377 -2.13 24.37 52.30
N LEU A 378 -2.23 23.03 52.44
CA LEU A 378 -2.28 22.37 53.75
C LEU A 378 -0.99 22.55 54.55
N ALA A 379 0.17 22.48 53.90
CA ALA A 379 1.46 22.71 54.52
C ALA A 379 1.55 24.16 55.06
N ASN A 380 1.18 25.15 54.25
CA ASN A 380 1.24 26.56 54.64
C ASN A 380 0.23 26.91 55.76
N LEU A 381 -1.03 26.46 55.64
CA LEU A 381 -2.05 26.62 56.69
C LEU A 381 -1.65 25.98 58.03
N TYR A 382 -0.96 24.83 58.00
CA TYR A 382 -0.48 24.15 59.20
C TYR A 382 0.78 24.80 59.79
N VAL A 383 1.66 25.36 58.95
CA VAL A 383 2.84 26.13 59.40
C VAL A 383 2.41 27.44 60.06
N ARG A 384 1.45 28.19 59.47
CA ARG A 384 0.95 29.47 60.02
C ARG A 384 0.17 29.33 61.34
N LYS A 385 -0.21 28.11 61.73
CA LYS A 385 -0.88 27.79 63.01
C LYS A 385 0.04 27.17 64.08
N ARG A 386 1.36 27.21 63.89
CA ARG A 386 2.31 26.92 64.96
C ARG A 386 2.53 28.20 65.79
N PRO A 387 2.06 28.30 67.05
CA PRO A 387 2.71 29.20 67.98
C PRO A 387 4.17 28.75 68.14
N SER A 388 5.07 29.73 68.21
CA SER A 388 6.49 29.58 68.48
C SER A 388 6.75 29.01 69.87
#